data_AF-A0A2N3RPZ2-F1
#
_entry.id   AF-A0A2N3RPZ2-F1
#
_cell.length_a   1.000
_cell.length_b   1.000
_cell.length_c   1.000
_cell.angle_alpha   90.00
_cell.angle_beta   90.00
_cell.angle_gamma   90.00
#
_symmetry.space_group_name_H-M   'P 1'
#
loop_
_entity.id
_entity.type
_entity.pdbx_description
1 polymer ?
#
loop_
_entity_poly.entity_id
_entity_poly.type
_entity_poly.pdbx_seq_one_letter_code
_entity_poly.pdbx_strand_id
1 'polypeptide(L)'
;MTQRQVDHDSPLPPCTNGHLARHMLDARRPEAGGGHFIECVCGRTQKHPSFELAMTEWRRAHRIRTPREPRPRAHNVVQLGLRFTGTHQR
;
A
#
# COMPACT_ATOMS: atom_id res chain seq x y z
N MET A 1 25.97 6.29 10.46
CA MET A 1 24.92 6.04 9.44
C MET A 1 23.65 5.66 10.18
N THR A 2 22.59 6.48 10.15
CA THR A 2 21.41 6.28 11.03
C THR A 2 20.27 5.50 10.37
N GLN A 3 20.34 5.29 9.06
CA GLN A 3 19.40 4.46 8.31
C GLN A 3 19.96 3.06 8.11
N ARG A 4 19.09 2.08 8.33
CA ARG A 4 19.36 0.66 8.07
C ARG A 4 18.20 0.05 7.29
N GLN A 5 18.51 -0.88 6.40
CA GLN A 5 17.50 -1.75 5.81
C GLN A 5 17.04 -2.75 6.88
N VAL A 6 15.75 -3.04 6.90
CA VAL A 6 15.17 -4.09 7.73
C VAL A 6 14.68 -5.17 6.79
N ASP A 7 15.33 -6.32 6.84
CA ASP A 7 14.94 -7.49 6.08
C ASP A 7 13.75 -8.18 6.73
N HIS A 8 12.86 -8.69 5.90
CA HIS A 8 11.65 -9.41 6.31
C HIS A 8 11.69 -10.80 5.70
N ASP A 9 11.15 -11.80 6.41
CA ASP A 9 11.05 -13.18 5.92
C ASP A 9 10.17 -13.29 4.66
N SER A 10 9.18 -12.40 4.54
CA SER A 10 8.35 -12.28 3.35
C SER A 10 8.73 -11.03 2.55
N PRO A 11 8.91 -11.16 1.21
CA PRO A 11 9.24 -10.02 0.38
C PRO A 11 8.12 -8.99 0.40
N LEU A 12 8.52 -7.71 0.43
CA LEU A 12 7.59 -6.60 0.36
C LEU A 12 6.88 -6.58 -1.01
N PRO A 13 5.61 -6.14 -1.07
CA PRO A 13 4.88 -6.09 -2.32
C PRO A 13 5.58 -5.13 -3.30
N PRO A 14 5.77 -5.54 -4.56
CA PRO A 14 6.45 -4.71 -5.56
C PRO A 14 5.63 -3.46 -5.85
N CYS A 15 6.31 -2.41 -6.34
CA CYS A 15 5.62 -1.21 -6.80
C CYS A 15 4.77 -1.50 -8.05
N THR A 16 3.93 -0.55 -8.46
CA THR A 16 3.10 -0.66 -9.67
C THR A 16 3.89 -1.00 -10.94
N ASN A 17 5.18 -0.62 -10.99
CA ASN A 17 6.10 -0.88 -12.10
C ASN A 17 6.89 -2.20 -11.93
N GLY A 18 6.62 -3.00 -10.89
CA GLY A 18 7.28 -4.29 -10.65
C GLY A 18 8.60 -4.23 -9.89
N HIS A 19 9.10 -3.05 -9.50
CA HIS A 19 10.34 -2.96 -8.74
C HIS A 19 10.19 -3.45 -7.30
N LEU A 20 11.27 -4.06 -6.80
CA LEU A 20 11.41 -4.53 -5.43
C LEU A 20 11.40 -3.35 -4.45
N ALA A 21 10.52 -3.45 -3.46
CA ALA A 21 10.46 -2.51 -2.35
C ALA A 21 11.44 -2.93 -1.24
N ARG A 22 12.03 -1.94 -0.57
CA ARG A 22 12.93 -2.09 0.57
C ARG A 22 12.36 -1.34 1.76
N HIS A 23 12.39 -1.96 2.94
CA HIS A 23 12.00 -1.31 4.18
C HIS A 23 13.25 -0.73 4.84
N MET A 24 13.22 0.57 5.08
CA MET A 24 14.29 1.32 5.71
C MET A 24 13.81 1.87 7.04
N LEU A 25 14.63 1.75 8.07
CA LEU A 25 14.42 2.32 9.40
C LEU A 25 15.49 3.36 9.68
N ASP A 26 15.06 4.59 9.92
CA ASP A 26 15.90 5.68 10.40
C ASP A 26 15.85 5.72 11.93
N ALA A 27 16.95 5.36 12.58
CA ALA A 27 17.09 5.27 14.04
C ALA A 27 17.13 6.64 14.75
N ARG A 28 17.04 7.75 14.00
CA ARG A 28 16.82 9.07 14.61
C ARG A 28 15.52 9.09 15.40
N ARG A 29 15.40 10.05 16.31
CA ARG A 29 14.14 10.26 17.02
C ARG A 29 13.04 10.72 16.04
N PRO A 30 11.76 10.39 16.26
CA PRO A 30 10.66 10.85 15.41
C PRO A 30 10.65 12.36 15.21
N GLU A 31 10.99 13.13 16.26
CA GLU A 31 11.05 14.60 16.24
C GLU A 31 12.19 15.12 15.34
N ALA A 32 13.23 14.31 15.10
CA ALA A 32 14.33 14.59 14.19
C ALA A 32 14.11 14.00 12.79
N GLY A 33 12.87 13.62 12.47
CA GLY A 33 12.50 12.96 11.22
C GLY A 33 13.02 11.52 11.14
N GLY A 34 13.05 10.80 12.26
CA GLY A 34 13.26 9.36 12.32
C GLY A 34 12.00 8.55 12.01
N GLY A 35 12.15 7.25 11.77
CA GLY A 35 11.02 6.36 11.53
C GLY A 35 11.20 5.39 10.36
N HIS A 36 10.12 4.66 10.08
CA HIS A 36 10.00 3.64 9.06
C HIS A 36 9.54 4.23 7.73
N PHE A 37 10.17 3.81 6.64
CA PHE A 37 9.71 4.13 5.31
C PHE A 37 10.02 2.99 4.35
N ILE A 38 9.25 2.90 3.28
CA ILE A 38 9.44 1.92 2.21
C ILE A 38 9.87 2.68 0.96
N GLU A 39 10.88 2.17 0.28
CA GLU A 39 11.39 2.74 -0.95
C GLU A 39 11.58 1.70 -2.05
N CYS A 40 11.46 2.14 -3.29
CA CYS A 40 11.96 1.44 -4.46
C CYS A 40 12.67 2.44 -5.38
N VAL A 41 13.19 1.97 -6.51
CA VAL A 41 13.80 2.84 -7.53
C VAL A 41 12.85 3.90 -8.12
N CYS A 42 11.53 3.72 -8.03
CA CYS A 42 10.57 4.73 -8.48
C CYS A 42 10.31 5.84 -7.46
N GLY A 43 10.59 5.63 -6.18
CA GLY A 43 10.22 6.57 -5.14
C GLY A 43 10.17 5.96 -3.75
N ARG A 44 9.77 6.77 -2.77
CA ARG A 44 9.71 6.39 -1.35
C ARG A 44 8.45 6.93 -0.68
N THR A 45 8.00 6.25 0.37
CA THR A 45 6.96 6.78 1.27
C THR A 45 7.51 7.87 2.17
N GLN A 46 6.61 8.60 2.83
CA GLN A 46 6.99 9.39 3.99
C GLN A 46 7.49 8.51 5.13
N LYS A 47 8.14 9.14 6.11
CA LYS A 47 8.59 8.47 7.33
C LYS A 47 7.45 8.38 8.32
N HIS A 48 7.26 7.19 8.84
CA HIS A 48 6.19 6.86 9.77
C HIS A 48 6.74 6.33 11.09
N PRO A 49 6.01 6.51 12.20
CA PRO A 49 6.42 5.94 13.49
C PRO A 49 6.36 4.40 13.50
N SER A 50 5.64 3.77 12.57
CA SER A 50 5.55 2.31 12.46
C SER A 50 5.61 1.82 11.02
N PHE A 51 6.07 0.57 10.85
CA PHE A 51 6.14 -0.11 9.55
C PHE A 51 4.75 -0.30 8.92
N GLU A 52 3.73 -0.63 9.70
CA GLU A 52 2.36 -0.84 9.22
C GLU A 52 1.78 0.41 8.53
N LEU A 53 2.09 1.61 9.07
CA LEU A 53 1.68 2.88 8.47
C LEU A 53 2.41 3.11 7.15
N ALA A 54 3.72 2.87 7.11
CA ALA A 54 4.50 2.97 5.88
C ALA A 54 4.01 1.97 4.81
N MET A 55 3.68 0.74 5.21
CA MET A 55 3.11 -0.30 4.34
C MET A 55 1.73 0.10 3.82
N THR A 56 0.88 0.68 4.66
CA THR A 56 -0.43 1.16 4.26
C THR A 56 -0.32 2.29 3.23
N GLU A 57 0.58 3.25 3.46
CA GLU A 57 0.87 4.30 2.48
C GLU A 57 1.42 3.71 1.17
N TRP A 58 2.38 2.79 1.26
CA TRP A 58 2.96 2.11 0.10
C TRP A 58 1.89 1.43 -0.76
N ARG A 59 1.01 0.64 -0.13
CA ARG A 59 -0.11 -0.03 -0.81
C ARG A 59 -1.07 0.97 -1.45
N ARG A 60 -1.36 2.09 -0.77
CA ARG A 60 -2.21 3.17 -1.31
C ARG A 60 -1.56 3.85 -2.51
N ALA A 61 -0.30 4.25 -2.41
CA ALA A 61 0.44 4.95 -3.45
C ALA A 61 0.57 4.10 -4.72
N HIS A 62 0.86 2.81 -4.56
CA HIS A 62 1.03 1.88 -5.69
C HIS A 62 -0.23 1.15 -6.12
N ARG A 63 -1.39 1.52 -5.56
CA ARG A 63 -2.69 0.87 -5.82
C ARG A 63 -2.62 -0.65 -5.72
N ILE A 64 -1.83 -1.18 -4.79
CA ILE A 64 -1.76 -2.61 -4.49
C ILE A 64 -3.11 -2.96 -3.86
N ARG A 65 -4.05 -3.40 -4.70
CA ARG A 65 -5.41 -3.73 -4.27
C ARG A 65 -5.35 -5.05 -3.50
N THR A 66 -5.56 -4.98 -2.19
CA THR A 66 -6.01 -6.16 -1.45
C THR A 66 -7.35 -6.59 -2.08
N PRO A 67 -7.50 -7.84 -2.55
CA PRO A 67 -8.78 -8.34 -3.00
C PRO A 67 -9.81 -8.06 -1.91
N ARG A 68 -10.88 -7.33 -2.26
CA ARG A 68 -11.96 -7.08 -1.31
C ARG A 68 -12.61 -8.42 -1.02
N GLU A 69 -12.57 -8.85 0.24
CA GLU A 69 -13.21 -10.09 0.64
C GLU A 69 -14.71 -10.02 0.27
N PRO A 70 -15.27 -11.07 -0.36
CA PRO A 70 -16.68 -11.08 -0.72
C PRO A 70 -17.51 -10.88 0.55
N ARG A 71 -18.26 -9.78 0.62
CA ARG A 71 -19.17 -9.53 1.73
C ARG A 71 -20.20 -10.66 1.75
N PRO A 72 -20.53 -11.26 2.92
CA PRO A 72 -21.55 -12.29 2.99
C PRO A 72 -22.86 -11.76 2.39
N ARG A 73 -23.47 -12.54 1.50
CA ARG A 73 -24.72 -12.18 0.83
C ARG A 73 -25.81 -12.04 1.88
N ALA A 74 -26.23 -10.81 2.15
CA ALA A 74 -27.40 -10.54 2.96
C ALA A 74 -28.64 -11.05 2.20
N HIS A 75 -29.31 -12.06 2.74
CA HIS A 75 -30.44 -12.76 2.13
C HIS A 75 -31.70 -11.88 2.03
N ASN A 76 -31.73 -10.75 2.74
CA ASN A 76 -32.76 -9.73 2.69
C ASN A 76 -32.49 -8.60 1.68
N VAL A 77 -31.40 -8.68 0.91
CA VAL A 77 -31.04 -7.67 -0.09
C VAL A 77 -31.24 -8.24 -1.49
N VAL A 78 -32.24 -7.73 -2.20
CA VAL A 78 -32.42 -8.01 -3.63
C VAL A 78 -31.48 -7.09 -4.40
N GLN A 79 -30.38 -7.63 -4.95
CA GLN A 79 -29.53 -6.89 -5.86
C GLN A 79 -30.23 -6.79 -7.22
N LEU A 80 -30.84 -5.64 -7.51
CA LEU A 80 -31.46 -5.38 -8.79
C LEU A 80 -30.36 -5.29 -9.86
N GLY A 81 -30.41 -6.18 -10.86
CA GLY A 81 -29.42 -6.32 -11.92
C GLY A 81 -29.47 -5.19 -12.96
N LEU A 82 -29.29 -3.94 -12.52
CA LEU A 82 -29.26 -2.77 -13.38
C LEU A 82 -28.09 -2.88 -14.36
N ARG A 83 -28.42 -3.12 -15.63
CA ARG A 83 -27.45 -3.05 -16.73
C ARG A 83 -27.33 -1.58 -17.13
N PHE A 84 -26.22 -0.95 -16.75
CA PHE A 84 -25.86 0.34 -17.32
C PHE A 84 -25.43 0.12 -18.78
N THR A 85 -26.34 0.31 -19.73
CA THR A 85 -26.01 0.52 -21.14
C THR A 85 -25.52 1.96 -21.28
N GLY A 86 -24.25 2.20 -20.98
CA GLY A 86 -23.63 3.50 -21.27
C GLY A 86 -23.70 3.74 -22.78
N THR A 87 -24.51 4.70 -23.22
CA THR A 87 -24.53 5.15 -24.62
C THR A 87 -23.25 5.90 -24.89
N HIS A 88 -22.35 5.26 -25.63
CA HIS A 88 -21.12 5.86 -26.14
C HIS A 88 -21.43 6.59 -27.46
N GLN A 89 -21.49 7.92 -27.45
CA GLN A 89 -21.34 8.82 -28.60
C GLN A 89 -20.93 10.18 -28.02
N ARG A 90 -19.86 10.89 -28.42
CA ARG A 90 -18.84 10.78 -29.46
C ARG A 90 -17.54 11.35 -28.87
#